data_AF-A0AAJ2NJN2-F1
#
_entry.id   AF-A0AAJ2NJN2-F1
#
_cell.length_a   1.000
_cell.length_b   1.000
_cell.length_c   1.000
_cell.angle_alpha   90.00
_cell.angle_beta   90.00
_cell.angle_gamma   90.00
#
_symmetry.space_group_name_H-M   'P 1'
#
loop_
_entity.id
_entity.type
_entity.pdbx_description
1 polymer ?
#
loop_
_entity_poly.entity_id
_entity_poly.type
_entity_poly.pdbx_seq_one_letter_code
_entity_poly.pdbx_strand_id
1 'polypeptide(L)'
;MIKFRPHHFMCTLAFRGYGYSQGFVENYRKIASEVVSTQIEVVGNLDSICSACPNQTKQGKCTEQAKVLELDRRHMEILGIKIGETLTWSEAVEKIREKMSLEKFEYACEGCNWQPYGICKNALLNLQR
;
A
#
# COMPACT_ATOMS: atom_id res chain seq x y z
N MET A 1 0.45 16.27 -5.47
CA MET A 1 0.59 14.95 -6.12
C MET A 1 0.77 13.91 -5.03
N ILE A 2 -0.03 12.85 -5.05
CA ILE A 2 0.09 11.75 -4.07
C ILE A 2 1.17 10.78 -4.56
N LYS A 3 1.95 10.26 -3.63
CA LYS A 3 2.99 9.26 -3.90
C LYS A 3 2.67 8.02 -3.09
N PHE A 4 2.78 6.84 -3.71
CA PHE A 4 2.65 5.55 -3.03
C PHE A 4 3.88 4.67 -3.23
N ARG A 5 4.31 4.04 -2.13
CA ARG A 5 5.11 2.83 -2.19
C ARG A 5 4.28 1.69 -2.79
N PRO A 6 4.88 0.77 -3.54
CA PRO A 6 4.16 -0.30 -4.22
C PRO A 6 3.19 -1.09 -3.34
N HIS A 7 3.55 -1.42 -2.09
CA HIS A 7 2.63 -2.17 -1.21
C HIS A 7 1.40 -1.35 -0.76
N HIS A 8 1.51 -0.02 -0.73
CA HIS A 8 0.43 0.84 -0.24
C HIS A 8 -0.79 0.91 -1.15
N PHE A 9 -0.70 0.50 -2.42
CA PHE A 9 -1.89 0.32 -3.26
C PHE A 9 -2.85 -0.72 -2.65
N MET A 10 -2.33 -1.90 -2.30
CA MET A 10 -3.13 -2.95 -1.66
C MET A 10 -3.53 -2.57 -0.22
N CYS A 11 -2.63 -1.96 0.55
CA CYS A 11 -2.96 -1.53 1.90
C CYS A 11 -4.06 -0.45 1.92
N THR A 12 -4.09 0.46 0.94
CA THR A 12 -5.11 1.51 0.85
C THR A 12 -6.48 0.92 0.54
N LEU A 13 -6.55 -0.08 -0.35
CA LEU A 13 -7.79 -0.83 -0.62
C LEU A 13 -8.33 -1.51 0.65
N ALA A 14 -7.43 -2.07 1.45
CA ALA A 14 -7.76 -2.80 2.68
C ALA A 14 -7.92 -1.89 3.92
N PHE A 15 -7.68 -0.58 3.79
CA PHE A 15 -7.60 0.30 4.94
C PHE A 15 -8.93 0.41 5.69
N ARG A 16 -8.89 0.25 7.03
CA ARG A 16 -10.06 0.38 7.93
C ARG A 16 -9.82 1.32 9.12
N GLY A 17 -8.60 1.83 9.28
CA GLY A 17 -8.22 2.73 10.37
C GLY A 17 -8.06 2.08 11.74
N TYR A 18 -7.72 0.78 11.79
CA TYR A 18 -7.44 0.06 13.04
C TYR A 18 -5.94 0.07 13.39
N GLY A 19 -5.60 -0.08 14.68
CA GLY A 19 -4.27 -0.48 15.15
C GLY A 19 -3.10 0.47 14.92
N TYR A 20 -3.35 1.72 14.50
CA TYR A 20 -2.31 2.75 14.33
C TYR A 20 -2.52 3.93 15.27
N SER A 21 -1.50 4.78 15.41
CA SER A 21 -1.63 6.06 16.11
C SER A 21 -2.69 6.93 15.45
N GLN A 22 -3.37 7.76 16.25
CA GLN A 22 -4.43 8.64 15.76
C GLN A 22 -3.97 9.50 14.57
N GLY A 23 -2.81 10.16 14.70
CA GLY A 23 -2.27 11.01 13.62
C GLY A 23 -1.97 10.24 12.34
N PHE A 24 -1.52 8.98 12.42
CA PHE A 24 -1.32 8.16 11.23
C PHE A 24 -2.65 7.79 10.57
N VAL A 25 -3.66 7.40 11.36
CA VAL A 25 -5.00 7.09 10.85
C VAL A 25 -5.62 8.30 10.18
N GLU A 26 -5.52 9.49 10.77
CA GLU A 26 -6.04 10.73 10.20
C GLU A 26 -5.36 11.09 8.86
N ASN A 27 -4.03 11.02 8.79
CA ASN A 27 -3.29 11.22 7.54
C ASN A 27 -3.72 10.19 6.48
N TYR A 28 -3.79 8.91 6.84
CA TYR A 28 -4.15 7.86 5.89
C TYR A 28 -5.60 8.00 5.43
N ARG A 29 -6.55 8.35 6.30
CA ARG A 29 -7.94 8.65 5.88
C ARG A 29 -8.00 9.76 4.85
N LYS A 30 -7.26 10.85 5.07
CA LYS A 30 -7.17 11.96 4.11
C LYS A 30 -6.63 11.46 2.78
N ILE A 31 -5.49 10.78 2.77
CA ILE A 31 -4.86 10.27 1.54
C ILE A 31 -5.77 9.28 0.81
N ALA A 32 -6.39 8.33 1.52
CA ALA A 32 -7.33 7.36 0.95
C ALA A 32 -8.56 8.03 0.32
N SER A 33 -8.97 9.21 0.81
CA SER A 33 -10.06 10.00 0.20
C SER A 33 -9.61 10.82 -1.00
N GLU A 34 -8.34 11.25 -1.07
CA GLU A 34 -7.82 12.09 -2.15
C GLU A 34 -7.37 11.29 -3.37
N VAL A 35 -6.95 10.02 -3.19
CA VAL A 35 -6.46 9.17 -4.29
C VAL A 35 -7.47 8.94 -5.40
N VAL A 36 -8.78 8.96 -5.08
CA VAL A 36 -9.84 8.70 -6.06
C VAL A 36 -9.94 9.76 -7.15
N SER A 37 -9.43 10.97 -6.90
CA SER A 37 -9.51 12.12 -7.81
C SER A 37 -8.14 12.68 -8.18
N THR A 38 -7.06 11.94 -7.97
CA THR A 38 -5.71 12.40 -8.26
C THR A 38 -4.83 11.31 -8.85
N GLN A 39 -3.73 11.74 -9.45
CA GLN A 39 -2.68 10.84 -9.92
C GLN A 39 -1.74 10.46 -8.78
N ILE A 40 -1.33 9.20 -8.80
CA ILE A 40 -0.49 8.56 -7.79
C ILE A 40 0.83 8.16 -8.46
N GLU A 41 1.92 8.77 -8.04
CA GLU A 41 3.27 8.39 -8.46
C GLU A 41 3.78 7.21 -7.62
N VAL A 42 4.31 6.18 -8.28
CA VAL A 42 4.93 5.03 -7.61
C VAL A 42 6.35 5.41 -7.18
N VAL A 43 6.66 5.31 -5.88
CA VAL A 43 7.96 5.69 -5.30
C VAL A 43 8.61 4.57 -4.49
N GLY A 44 9.94 4.52 -4.48
CA GLY A 44 10.71 3.49 -3.76
C GLY A 44 11.15 3.87 -2.34
N ASN A 45 10.81 5.08 -1.91
CA ASN A 45 11.16 5.65 -0.60
C ASN A 45 9.89 5.98 0.21
N LEU A 46 10.02 6.68 1.33
CA LEU A 46 8.86 7.14 2.10
C LEU A 46 7.90 7.93 1.20
N ASP A 47 6.60 7.77 1.44
CA ASP A 47 5.55 8.30 0.58
C ASP A 47 4.52 9.15 1.35
N SER A 48 3.40 9.48 0.70
CA SER A 48 2.37 10.34 1.29
C SER A 48 1.72 9.76 2.55
N ILE A 49 1.63 8.43 2.67
CA ILE A 49 1.11 7.75 3.86
C ILE A 49 2.16 7.78 4.98
N CYS A 50 3.44 7.65 4.62
CA CYS A 50 4.54 7.58 5.58
C CYS A 50 4.73 8.86 6.41
N SER A 51 4.24 10.02 5.97
CA SER A 51 4.49 11.34 6.59
C SER A 51 4.14 11.43 8.08
N ALA A 52 3.19 10.62 8.55
CA ALA A 52 2.76 10.53 9.95
C ALA A 52 3.07 9.15 10.57
N CYS A 53 3.91 8.33 9.91
CA CYS A 53 4.19 6.96 10.33
C CYS A 53 5.12 6.94 11.55
N PRO A 54 4.81 6.17 12.62
CA PRO A 54 5.67 6.07 13.79
C PRO A 54 7.02 5.40 13.49
N ASN A 55 7.11 4.64 12.39
CA ASN A 55 8.34 3.98 11.95
C ASN A 55 9.23 4.89 11.09
N GLN A 56 8.85 6.16 10.87
CA GLN A 56 9.71 7.13 10.20
C GLN A 56 10.75 7.70 11.16
N THR A 57 12.02 7.67 10.78
CA THR A 57 13.12 8.30 11.52
C THR A 57 13.27 9.78 11.17
N LYS A 58 13.98 10.53 12.03
CA LYS A 58 14.33 11.94 11.77
C LYS A 58 15.14 12.15 10.49
N GLN A 59 15.81 11.11 10.00
CA GLN A 59 16.59 11.12 8.75
C GLN A 59 15.74 10.74 7.52
N GLY A 60 14.41 10.65 7.65
CA GLY A 60 13.52 10.32 6.53
C GLY A 60 13.64 8.87 6.06
N LYS A 61 13.95 7.94 6.96
CA LYS A 61 14.05 6.50 6.67
C LYS A 61 12.97 5.73 7.43
N CYS A 62 12.63 4.55 6.94
CA CYS A 62 11.81 3.60 7.70
C CYS A 62 12.71 2.78 8.62
N THR A 63 12.32 2.57 9.88
CA THR A 63 13.01 1.64 10.79
C THR A 63 12.93 0.18 10.30
N GLU A 64 11.87 -0.16 9.58
CA GLU A 64 11.60 -1.50 9.03
C GLU A 64 11.98 -1.60 7.54
N GLN A 65 12.93 -0.78 7.07
CA GLN A 65 13.17 -0.58 5.63
C GLN A 65 13.42 -1.87 4.85
N ALA A 66 14.21 -2.81 5.38
CA ALA A 66 14.53 -4.06 4.68
C ALA A 66 13.26 -4.89 4.41
N LYS A 67 12.39 -5.03 5.41
CA LYS A 67 11.11 -5.74 5.29
C LYS A 67 10.19 -5.03 4.29
N VAL A 68 10.06 -3.71 4.39
CA VAL A 68 9.17 -2.95 3.51
C VAL A 68 9.66 -2.98 2.05
N LEU A 69 10.98 -2.98 1.83
CA LEU A 69 11.54 -3.13 0.48
C LEU A 69 11.18 -4.47 -0.17
N GLU A 70 11.16 -5.58 0.59
CA GLU A 70 10.70 -6.86 0.07
C GLU A 70 9.22 -6.86 -0.26
N LEU A 71 8.37 -6.29 0.60
CA LEU A 71 6.94 -6.11 0.30
C LEU A 71 6.76 -5.31 -1.00
N ASP A 72 7.47 -4.19 -1.13
CA ASP A 72 7.41 -3.34 -2.32
C ASP A 72 7.82 -4.09 -3.58
N ARG A 73 8.95 -4.81 -3.52
CA ARG A 73 9.47 -5.59 -4.65
C ARG A 73 8.44 -6.58 -5.17
N ARG A 74 7.81 -7.35 -4.26
CA ARG A 74 6.80 -8.37 -4.61
C ARG A 74 5.52 -7.74 -5.15
N HIS A 75 5.08 -6.61 -4.59
CA HIS A 75 3.93 -5.88 -5.11
C HIS A 75 4.19 -5.31 -6.51
N MET A 76 5.38 -4.75 -6.76
CA MET A 76 5.77 -4.29 -8.11
C MET A 76 5.76 -5.43 -9.11
N GLU A 77 6.37 -6.55 -8.74
CA GLU A 77 6.46 -7.76 -9.57
C GLU A 77 5.07 -8.26 -9.97
N ILE A 78 4.16 -8.42 -9.01
CA ILE A 78 2.81 -8.94 -9.25
C ILE A 78 1.94 -7.95 -10.01
N LEU A 79 1.90 -6.68 -9.59
CA LEU A 79 1.03 -5.68 -10.19
C LEU A 79 1.58 -5.19 -11.54
N GLY A 80 2.85 -5.45 -11.84
CA GLY A 80 3.55 -4.91 -12.99
C GLY A 80 3.56 -3.38 -12.96
N ILE A 81 3.91 -2.82 -11.81
CA ILE A 81 4.09 -1.37 -11.61
C ILE A 81 5.56 -1.05 -11.39
N LYS A 82 6.01 0.11 -11.85
CA LYS A 82 7.43 0.53 -11.78
C LYS A 82 7.57 1.84 -11.02
N ILE A 83 8.70 2.01 -10.34
CA ILE A 83 9.06 3.30 -9.73
C ILE A 83 9.10 4.39 -10.82
N GLY A 84 8.48 5.53 -10.55
CA GLY A 84 8.29 6.63 -11.49
C GLY A 84 7.07 6.51 -12.40
N GLU A 85 6.38 5.37 -12.42
CA GLU A 85 5.07 5.23 -13.08
C GLU A 85 4.03 6.07 -12.33
N THR A 86 3.07 6.62 -13.08
CA THR A 86 1.94 7.35 -12.51
C THR A 86 0.66 6.61 -12.87
N LEU A 87 -0.20 6.39 -11.88
CA LEU A 87 -1.46 5.67 -12.00
C LEU A 87 -2.59 6.49 -11.40
N THR A 88 -3.78 6.36 -11.97
CA THR A 88 -5.04 6.67 -11.28
C THR A 88 -5.36 5.57 -10.26
N TRP A 89 -6.20 5.89 -9.27
CA TRP A 89 -6.66 4.87 -8.32
C TRP A 89 -7.42 3.73 -9.01
N SER A 90 -8.22 4.03 -10.04
CA SER A 90 -8.93 3.00 -10.82
C SER A 90 -7.97 2.04 -11.53
N GLU A 91 -6.90 2.53 -12.16
CA GLU A 91 -5.91 1.65 -12.81
C GLU A 91 -5.19 0.76 -11.79
N ALA A 92 -4.86 1.30 -10.62
CA ALA A 92 -4.25 0.50 -9.55
C ALA A 92 -5.20 -0.59 -9.03
N VAL A 93 -6.47 -0.26 -8.83
CA VAL A 93 -7.51 -1.23 -8.39
C VAL A 93 -7.70 -2.32 -9.43
N GLU A 94 -7.76 -1.98 -10.73
CA GLU A 94 -7.88 -2.97 -11.79
C GLU A 94 -6.64 -3.87 -11.89
N LYS A 95 -5.42 -3.31 -11.76
CA LYS A 95 -4.20 -4.13 -11.66
C LYS A 95 -4.26 -5.10 -10.47
N ILE A 96 -4.76 -4.67 -9.31
CA ILE A 96 -4.94 -5.55 -8.14
C ILE A 96 -5.97 -6.65 -8.46
N ARG A 97 -7.14 -6.26 -8.97
CA ARG A 97 -8.24 -7.17 -9.34
C ARG A 97 -7.75 -8.29 -10.28
N GLU A 98 -7.06 -7.92 -11.35
CA GLU A 98 -6.66 -8.84 -12.41
C GLU A 98 -5.43 -9.68 -12.05
N LYS A 99 -4.45 -9.10 -11.35
CA LYS A 99 -3.12 -9.72 -11.21
C LYS A 99 -2.86 -10.36 -9.87
N MET A 100 -3.59 -9.95 -8.81
CA MET A 100 -3.40 -10.42 -7.45
C MET A 100 -4.31 -11.61 -7.14
N SER A 101 -3.86 -12.85 -7.42
CA SER A 101 -4.54 -14.04 -6.90
C SER A 101 -4.33 -14.18 -5.38
N LEU A 102 -5.09 -15.05 -4.72
CA LEU A 102 -4.87 -15.35 -3.30
C LEU A 102 -3.44 -15.85 -3.02
N GLU A 103 -2.93 -16.76 -3.84
CA GLU A 103 -1.55 -17.27 -3.72
C GLU A 103 -0.53 -16.14 -3.83
N LYS A 104 -0.69 -15.26 -4.83
CA LYS A 104 0.18 -14.10 -5.01
C LYS A 104 0.06 -13.11 -3.87
N PHE A 105 -1.14 -12.93 -3.29
CA PHE A 105 -1.34 -12.11 -2.10
C PHE A 105 -0.57 -12.66 -0.91
N GLU A 106 -0.65 -13.97 -0.65
CA GLU A 106 0.07 -14.59 0.47
C GLU A 106 1.59 -14.42 0.32
N TYR A 107 2.13 -14.53 -0.91
CA TYR A 107 3.53 -14.23 -1.20
C TYR A 107 3.87 -12.74 -1.07
N ALA A 108 3.03 -11.85 -1.61
CA ALA A 108 3.26 -10.41 -1.62
C ALA A 108 3.25 -9.81 -0.20
N CYS A 109 2.44 -10.38 0.68
CA CYS A 109 2.23 -9.88 2.04
C CYS A 109 2.95 -10.69 3.12
N GLU A 110 3.71 -11.73 2.77
CA GLU A 110 4.48 -12.52 3.74
C GLU A 110 5.37 -11.62 4.61
N GLY A 111 5.30 -11.81 5.92
CA GLY A 111 6.01 -11.00 6.91
C GLY A 111 5.35 -9.65 7.21
N CYS A 112 4.23 -9.32 6.58
CA CYS A 112 3.44 -8.13 6.92
C CYS A 112 2.66 -8.34 8.21
N ASN A 113 2.73 -7.38 9.13
CA ASN A 113 2.01 -7.40 10.41
C ASN A 113 0.48 -7.50 10.23
N TRP A 114 -0.06 -7.07 9.08
CA TRP A 114 -1.50 -7.04 8.81
C TRP A 114 -2.04 -8.31 8.15
N GLN A 115 -1.18 -9.14 7.57
CA GLN A 115 -1.60 -10.36 6.87
C GLN A 115 -2.40 -11.32 7.77
N PRO A 116 -1.98 -11.62 9.02
CA PRO A 116 -2.67 -12.59 9.86
C PRO A 116 -4.10 -12.19 10.27
N TYR A 117 -4.43 -10.90 10.23
CA TYR A 117 -5.75 -10.40 10.60
C TYR A 117 -6.83 -10.63 9.54
N GLY A 118 -6.44 -11.07 8.32
CA GLY A 118 -7.38 -11.39 7.25
C GLY A 118 -8.09 -10.19 6.61
N ILE A 119 -7.89 -8.96 7.10
CA ILE A 119 -8.54 -7.74 6.59
C ILE A 119 -8.19 -7.54 5.11
N CYS A 120 -6.90 -7.63 4.77
CA CYS A 120 -6.43 -7.44 3.39
C CYS A 120 -6.92 -8.56 2.46
N LYS A 121 -6.90 -9.81 2.94
CA LYS A 121 -7.41 -10.96 2.20
C LYS A 121 -8.89 -10.83 1.88
N ASN A 122 -9.69 -10.42 2.85
CA ASN A 122 -11.13 -10.18 2.66
C ASN A 122 -11.39 -9.02 1.70
N ALA A 123 -10.59 -7.94 1.77
CA ALA A 123 -10.69 -6.84 0.82
C ALA A 123 -10.41 -7.29 -0.62
N LEU A 124 -9.39 -8.13 -0.83
CA LEU A 124 -9.08 -8.71 -2.15
C LEU A 124 -10.22 -9.59 -2.67
N LEU A 125 -10.73 -10.48 -1.83
CA LEU A 125 -11.84 -11.36 -2.20
C LEU A 125 -13.09 -10.57 -2.56
N ASN A 126 -13.42 -9.53 -1.79
CA ASN A 126 -14.56 -8.67 -2.09
C ASN A 126 -14.36 -7.85 -3.35
N LEU A 127 -13.11 -7.43 -3.64
CA LEU A 127 -12.80 -6.76 -4.89
C LEU A 127 -13.10 -7.68 -6.07
N GLN A 128 -12.73 -8.96 -6.00
CA GLN A 128 -12.82 -9.93 -7.09
C GLN A 128 -14.16 -10.67 -7.23
N ARG A 129 -15.15 -10.34 -6.39
CA ARG A 129 -16.53 -10.79 -6.57
C ARG A 129 -17.20 -10.04 -7.71
#